data_AF-A0AAN8HZ44-F1
#
_entry.id   AF-A0AAN8HZ44-F1
#
_cell.length_a   1.000
_cell.length_b   1.000
_cell.length_c   1.000
_cell.angle_alpha   90.00
_cell.angle_beta   90.00
_cell.angle_gamma   90.00
#
_symmetry.space_group_name_H-M   'P 1'
#
loop_
_entity.id
_entity.type
_entity.pdbx_description
1 polymer ?
#
loop_
_entity_poly.entity_id
_entity_poly.type
_entity_poly.pdbx_seq_one_letter_code
_entity_poly.pdbx_strand_id
1 'polypeptide(L)'
;MSSPRLGVTRDSMLTNPLHIKASLGRSVSRGFSVPGPDFTYGMSNESTDGGVAEVLSSWLVQRRSDFAPSQALPPDFLSLNRDAVRYGIVTSKELSQYRAQMGGAYSQGHAPTPPRGGSSLRPAVPDITFGVTTKKSDPFSVLLSHQYGRSWLDEQMKNSRNQTSNQQQKRFKAGCIPDRRSRELTASPLRYTLPPLTQVAPALNTFRDPEARQRALRSLQAFRVHSEEE
;
A
#
# COMPACT_ATOMS: atom_id res chain seq x y z
N MET A 1 -16.35 9.18 45.28
CA MET A 1 -17.74 9.65 45.40
C MET A 1 -18.54 9.02 44.25
N SER A 2 -19.32 7.97 44.53
CA SER A 2 -20.17 7.31 43.53
C SER A 2 -21.36 8.23 43.23
N SER A 3 -21.55 8.64 41.98
CA SER A 3 -22.73 9.41 41.58
C SER A 3 -23.98 8.54 41.78
N PRO A 4 -25.08 9.05 42.35
CA PRO A 4 -26.31 8.27 42.49
C PRO A 4 -26.78 7.80 41.10
N ARG A 5 -26.96 6.49 40.95
CA ARG A 5 -27.53 5.85 39.76
C ARG A 5 -28.91 5.32 40.12
N LEU A 6 -29.90 5.61 39.28
CA LEU A 6 -31.26 5.09 39.45
C LEU A 6 -31.33 3.71 38.79
N GLY A 7 -31.90 2.73 39.50
CA GLY A 7 -32.13 1.37 39.01
C GLY A 7 -30.99 0.38 39.27
N VAL A 8 -31.15 -0.84 38.74
CA VAL A 8 -30.19 -1.94 38.91
C VAL A 8 -28.97 -1.72 38.03
N THR A 9 -27.78 -1.67 38.64
CA THR A 9 -26.51 -1.59 37.89
C THR A 9 -26.11 -2.98 37.41
N ARG A 10 -26.01 -3.18 36.09
CA ARG A 10 -25.56 -4.44 35.47
C ARG A 10 -24.06 -4.41 35.24
N ASP A 11 -23.38 -5.56 35.31
CA ASP A 11 -21.92 -5.63 35.11
C ASP A 11 -21.47 -5.09 33.74
N SER A 12 -22.27 -5.31 32.70
CA SER A 12 -22.00 -4.77 31.36
C SER A 12 -21.94 -3.24 31.29
N MET A 13 -22.55 -2.53 32.26
CA MET A 13 -22.47 -1.07 32.37
C MET A 13 -21.09 -0.59 32.87
N LEU A 14 -20.28 -1.48 33.45
CA LEU A 14 -18.91 -1.18 33.89
C LEU A 14 -17.88 -1.40 32.77
N THR A 15 -18.23 -2.21 31.77
CA THR A 15 -17.39 -2.49 30.60
C THR A 15 -17.69 -1.57 29.43
N ASN A 16 -18.96 -1.19 29.20
CA ASN A 16 -19.33 -0.34 28.09
C ASN A 16 -18.90 1.12 28.33
N PRO A 17 -17.98 1.69 27.52
CA PRO A 17 -17.49 3.05 27.72
C PRO A 17 -18.57 4.12 27.63
N LEU A 18 -19.67 3.87 26.90
CA LEU A 18 -20.79 4.82 26.78
C LEU A 18 -21.58 4.99 28.08
N HIS A 19 -21.54 3.99 28.96
CA HIS A 19 -22.26 4.01 30.23
C HIS A 19 -21.39 4.49 31.40
N ILE A 20 -20.08 4.62 31.18
CA ILE A 20 -19.11 5.05 32.20
C ILE A 20 -19.10 6.57 32.25
N LYS A 21 -19.47 7.13 33.41
CA LYS A 21 -19.39 8.57 33.65
C LYS A 21 -17.94 8.97 33.89
N ALA A 22 -17.54 10.10 33.30
CA ALA A 22 -16.25 10.71 33.57
C ALA A 22 -16.17 11.15 35.04
N SER A 23 -15.15 10.69 35.76
CA SER A 23 -14.86 11.16 37.11
C SER A 23 -14.06 12.46 37.06
N LEU A 24 -14.52 13.48 37.78
CA LEU A 24 -13.82 14.76 37.88
C LEU A 24 -12.38 14.56 38.41
N GLY A 25 -11.41 15.19 37.74
CA GLY A 25 -9.99 15.15 38.13
C GLY A 25 -9.26 13.83 37.82
N ARG A 26 -9.88 12.89 37.09
CA ARG A 26 -9.22 11.66 36.63
C ARG A 26 -9.47 11.42 35.15
N SER A 27 -8.62 10.63 34.51
CA SER A 27 -8.84 10.17 33.15
C SER A 27 -10.09 9.29 33.07
N VAL A 28 -10.78 9.34 31.92
CA VAL A 28 -11.96 8.52 31.66
C VAL A 28 -11.54 7.06 31.56
N SER A 29 -12.12 6.19 32.40
CA SER A 29 -11.91 4.75 32.26
C SER A 29 -12.74 4.21 31.11
N ARG A 30 -12.15 3.31 30.30
CA ARG A 30 -12.81 2.69 29.14
C ARG A 30 -13.45 1.33 29.46
N GLY A 31 -13.56 0.98 30.74
CA GLY A 31 -14.14 -0.30 31.17
C GLY A 31 -13.26 -1.52 30.92
N PHE A 32 -11.99 -1.33 30.57
CA PHE A 32 -11.01 -2.42 30.44
C PHE A 32 -10.39 -2.74 31.80
N SER A 33 -10.17 -4.04 32.04
CA SER A 33 -9.37 -4.50 33.18
C SER A 33 -7.91 -4.17 32.91
N VAL A 34 -7.40 -3.22 33.69
CA VAL A 34 -6.01 -2.80 33.64
C VAL A 34 -5.20 -3.73 34.55
N PRO A 35 -4.10 -4.34 34.07
CA PRO A 35 -3.17 -5.08 34.92
C PRO A 35 -2.78 -4.32 36.20
N GLY A 36 -2.51 -5.06 37.28
CA GLY A 36 -2.22 -4.53 38.60
C GLY A 36 -0.97 -3.62 38.64
N PRO A 37 -0.69 -2.98 39.79
CA PRO A 37 0.39 -2.00 39.92
C PRO A 37 1.79 -2.56 39.62
N ASP A 38 1.97 -3.87 39.72
CA ASP A 38 3.24 -4.56 39.44
C ASP A 38 3.48 -4.77 37.93
N PHE A 39 2.48 -4.49 37.08
CA PHE A 39 2.62 -4.62 35.64
C PHE A 39 3.22 -3.34 35.04
N THR A 40 4.35 -3.51 34.37
CA THR A 40 5.00 -2.42 33.63
C THR A 40 4.47 -2.36 32.20
N TYR A 41 3.83 -1.25 31.83
CA TYR A 41 3.38 -1.04 30.46
C TYR A 41 4.55 -0.67 29.55
N GLY A 42 4.50 -1.14 28.30
CA GLY A 42 5.53 -0.91 27.30
C GLY A 42 6.15 -2.21 26.81
N MET A 43 7.17 -2.10 25.98
CA MET A 43 7.97 -3.24 25.53
C MET A 43 9.27 -3.25 26.34
N SER A 44 9.58 -4.38 26.99
CA SER A 44 10.92 -4.61 27.52
C SER A 44 11.87 -4.77 26.34
N ASN A 45 12.97 -4.02 26.35
CA ASN A 45 14.09 -4.31 25.44
C ASN A 45 14.82 -5.52 26.01
N GLU A 46 14.28 -6.71 25.75
CA GLU A 46 14.98 -7.99 25.98
C GLU A 46 16.01 -8.24 24.87
N SER A 47 16.71 -7.21 24.42
CA SER A 47 17.97 -7.42 23.75
C SER A 47 18.94 -7.89 24.84
N THR A 48 19.23 -9.18 24.86
CA THR A 48 20.47 -9.67 25.47
C THR A 48 21.59 -9.03 24.67
N ASP A 49 21.99 -7.82 25.03
CA ASP A 49 23.23 -7.22 24.55
C ASP A 49 24.32 -8.09 25.13
N GLY A 50 24.75 -9.07 24.34
CA GLY A 50 25.92 -9.87 24.66
C GLY A 50 27.05 -8.90 24.99
N GLY A 51 27.52 -8.96 26.24
CA GLY A 51 28.44 -7.96 26.77
C GLY A 51 29.75 -7.93 25.99
N VAL A 52 30.62 -6.97 26.30
CA VAL A 52 31.92 -6.81 25.62
C VAL A 52 32.73 -8.12 25.60
N ALA A 53 32.67 -8.92 26.67
CA ALA A 53 33.33 -10.22 26.74
C ALA A 53 32.75 -11.24 25.75
N GLU A 54 31.44 -11.23 25.50
CA GLU A 54 30.78 -12.10 24.53
C GLU A 54 31.14 -11.66 23.11
N VAL A 55 31.10 -10.36 22.80
CA VAL A 55 31.53 -9.81 21.49
C VAL A 55 32.98 -10.15 21.18
N LEU A 56 33.88 -10.07 22.17
CA LEU A 56 35.30 -10.39 21.99
C LEU A 56 35.57 -11.90 21.88
N SER A 57 34.69 -12.75 22.42
CA SER A 57 34.89 -14.21 22.43
C SER A 57 34.10 -14.96 21.35
N SER A 58 33.00 -14.40 20.84
CA SER A 58 32.14 -15.04 19.83
C SER A 58 32.26 -14.35 18.47
N TRP A 59 33.25 -14.74 17.66
CA TRP A 59 33.32 -14.28 16.26
C TRP A 59 32.44 -15.10 15.29
N LEU A 60 31.84 -16.18 15.76
CA LEU A 60 31.01 -17.07 14.96
C LEU A 60 29.69 -17.34 15.68
N VAL A 61 28.65 -16.73 15.11
CA VAL A 61 27.22 -17.06 15.29
C VAL A 61 26.65 -16.65 16.65
N GLN A 62 25.98 -15.48 16.69
CA GLN A 62 24.89 -15.26 17.63
C GLN A 62 23.92 -16.44 17.48
N ARG A 63 23.84 -17.33 18.48
CA ARG A 63 22.70 -18.25 18.57
C ARG A 63 21.47 -17.36 18.79
N ARG A 64 20.60 -17.30 17.78
CA ARG A 64 19.24 -16.77 17.96
C ARG A 64 18.68 -17.43 19.21
N SER A 65 18.30 -16.62 20.19
CA SER A 65 17.72 -17.07 21.45
C SER A 65 16.62 -18.09 21.18
N ASP A 66 16.83 -19.32 21.66
CA ASP A 66 15.88 -20.43 21.63
C ASP A 66 14.71 -20.21 22.62
N PHE A 67 14.67 -19.05 23.31
CA PHE A 67 13.74 -18.74 24.40
C PHE A 67 12.62 -17.76 24.06
N ALA A 68 12.54 -17.27 22.82
CA ALA A 68 11.30 -16.60 22.41
C ALA A 68 10.20 -17.69 22.37
N PRO A 69 9.11 -17.59 23.17
CA PRO A 69 7.98 -18.49 22.98
C PRO A 69 7.61 -18.38 21.51
N SER A 70 7.60 -19.51 20.80
CA SER A 70 7.28 -19.54 19.38
C SER A 70 5.89 -18.96 19.25
N GLN A 71 5.83 -17.67 18.94
CA GLN A 71 4.58 -16.95 18.82
C GLN A 71 3.88 -17.65 17.67
N ALA A 72 2.81 -18.39 17.99
CA ALA A 72 2.12 -19.22 17.03
C ALA A 72 1.79 -18.34 15.84
N LEU A 73 2.50 -18.56 14.74
CA LEU A 73 2.39 -17.69 13.58
C LEU A 73 0.94 -17.75 13.12
N PRO A 74 0.32 -16.60 12.83
CA PRO A 74 -1.03 -16.61 12.30
C PRO A 74 -1.02 -17.48 11.03
N PRO A 75 -1.97 -18.42 10.88
CA PRO A 75 -2.00 -19.31 9.74
C PRO A 75 -2.13 -18.53 8.44
N ASP A 76 -1.48 -19.00 7.38
CA ASP A 76 -1.62 -18.37 6.06
C ASP A 76 -3.04 -18.61 5.51
N PHE A 77 -3.91 -17.62 5.70
CA PHE A 77 -5.29 -17.68 5.24
C PHE A 77 -5.40 -17.73 3.72
N LEU A 78 -4.40 -17.27 2.95
CA LEU A 78 -4.48 -17.27 1.49
C LEU A 78 -4.31 -18.67 0.92
N SER A 79 -3.27 -19.41 1.34
CA SER A 79 -3.10 -20.81 0.95
C SER A 79 -4.24 -21.69 1.46
N LEU A 80 -4.66 -21.49 2.71
CA LEU A 80 -5.78 -22.22 3.30
C LEU A 80 -7.09 -21.99 2.53
N ASN A 81 -7.42 -20.74 2.19
CA ASN A 81 -8.62 -20.44 1.39
C ASN A 81 -8.50 -20.97 -0.04
N ARG A 82 -7.31 -20.91 -0.65
CA ARG A 82 -7.08 -21.46 -1.99
C ARG A 82 -7.35 -22.97 -2.01
N ASP A 83 -6.88 -23.68 -1.00
CA ASP A 83 -7.06 -25.12 -0.91
C ASP A 83 -8.52 -25.47 -0.54
N ALA A 84 -9.18 -24.69 0.32
CA ALA A 84 -10.61 -24.82 0.59
C ALA A 84 -11.45 -24.77 -0.71
N VAL A 85 -11.13 -23.83 -1.61
CA VAL A 85 -11.79 -23.73 -2.92
C VAL A 85 -11.48 -24.95 -3.79
N ARG A 86 -10.26 -25.51 -3.75
CA ARG A 86 -9.91 -26.76 -4.45
C ARG A 86 -10.72 -27.95 -3.94
N TYR A 87 -11.02 -27.99 -2.64
CA TYR A 87 -11.88 -29.02 -2.02
C TYR A 87 -13.38 -28.76 -2.22
N GLY A 88 -13.78 -27.72 -2.94
CA GLY A 88 -15.18 -27.40 -3.22
C GLY A 88 -15.91 -26.79 -2.02
N ILE A 89 -15.17 -26.26 -1.03
CA ILE A 89 -15.76 -25.57 0.12
C ILE A 89 -16.11 -24.14 -0.28
N VAL A 90 -17.41 -23.90 -0.48
CA VAL A 90 -17.93 -22.60 -0.95
C VAL A 90 -18.71 -21.88 0.14
N THR A 91 -19.24 -22.59 1.14
CA THR A 91 -20.05 -21.99 2.20
C THR A 91 -19.18 -21.39 3.30
N SER A 92 -19.54 -20.21 3.80
CA SER A 92 -18.81 -19.53 4.88
C SER A 92 -18.65 -20.38 6.15
N LYS A 93 -19.69 -21.14 6.53
CA LYS A 93 -19.65 -22.01 7.73
C LYS A 93 -18.64 -23.14 7.57
N GLU A 94 -18.65 -23.80 6.43
CA GLU A 94 -17.73 -24.89 6.09
C GLU A 94 -16.30 -24.37 6.03
N LEU A 95 -16.10 -23.18 5.45
CA LEU A 95 -14.79 -22.55 5.37
C LEU A 95 -14.22 -22.18 6.75
N SER A 96 -15.08 -21.76 7.70
CA SER A 96 -14.69 -21.57 9.10
C SER A 96 -14.30 -22.88 9.78
N GLN A 97 -15.02 -23.97 9.52
CA GLN A 97 -14.69 -25.30 10.06
C GLN A 97 -13.38 -25.82 9.47
N TYR A 98 -13.18 -25.65 8.17
CA TYR A 98 -11.95 -26.01 7.47
C TYR A 98 -10.74 -25.24 8.01
N ARG A 99 -10.88 -23.94 8.30
CA ARG A 99 -9.85 -23.14 8.99
C ARG A 99 -9.53 -23.65 10.39
N ALA A 100 -10.52 -24.07 11.17
CA ALA A 100 -10.30 -24.58 12.51
C ALA A 100 -9.58 -25.94 12.50
N GLN A 101 -9.88 -26.80 11.53
CA GLN A 101 -9.28 -28.13 11.40
C GLN A 101 -7.87 -28.07 10.81
N MET A 102 -7.69 -27.28 9.75
CA MET A 102 -6.44 -27.25 8.98
C MET A 102 -5.49 -26.13 9.42
N GLY A 103 -5.96 -25.10 10.12
CA GLY A 103 -5.17 -23.92 10.48
C GLY A 103 -3.85 -24.22 11.19
N GLY A 104 -3.80 -25.26 12.03
CA GLY A 104 -2.57 -25.67 12.71
C GLY A 104 -1.45 -26.12 11.76
N ALA A 105 -1.79 -26.78 10.65
CA ALA A 105 -0.81 -27.27 9.66
C ALA A 105 -0.23 -26.12 8.82
N TYR A 106 -1.04 -25.10 8.52
CA TYR A 106 -0.61 -23.91 7.77
C TYR A 106 0.13 -22.86 8.62
N SER A 107 0.18 -23.03 9.95
CA SER A 107 0.99 -22.21 10.86
C SER A 107 2.45 -22.67 10.98
N GLN A 108 2.77 -23.93 10.65
CA GLN A 108 4.09 -24.51 10.89
C GLN A 108 5.09 -24.38 9.73
N GLY A 109 4.65 -23.95 8.55
CA GLY A 109 5.42 -24.09 7.31
C GLY A 109 6.28 -22.90 6.88
N HIS A 110 6.18 -21.74 7.53
CA HIS A 110 6.99 -20.58 7.17
C HIS A 110 7.69 -20.04 8.40
N ALA A 111 9.00 -20.30 8.50
CA ALA A 111 9.86 -19.42 9.29
C ALA A 111 9.50 -17.98 8.91
N PRO A 112 9.31 -17.07 9.88
CA PRO A 112 9.07 -15.69 9.54
C PRO A 112 10.30 -15.27 8.76
N THR A 113 10.15 -15.06 7.45
CA THR A 113 10.99 -14.10 6.77
C THR A 113 10.92 -12.88 7.68
N PRO A 114 12.04 -12.42 8.26
CA PRO A 114 12.01 -11.19 9.00
C PRO A 114 11.32 -10.17 8.08
N PRO A 115 10.57 -9.20 8.61
CA PRO A 115 10.27 -8.02 7.84
C PRO A 115 11.64 -7.40 7.52
N ARG A 116 12.30 -7.88 6.44
CA ARG A 116 13.12 -7.03 5.61
C ARG A 116 12.24 -5.81 5.45
N GLY A 117 12.77 -4.63 5.79
CA GLY A 117 12.13 -3.33 5.63
C GLY A 117 11.69 -3.09 4.19
N GLY A 118 10.73 -3.89 3.76
CA GLY A 118 10.14 -4.00 2.47
C GLY A 118 8.92 -3.13 2.61
N SER A 119 9.13 -1.86 2.28
CA SER A 119 8.11 -1.01 1.70
C SER A 119 7.00 -1.88 1.11
N SER A 120 5.79 -1.71 1.65
CA SER A 120 4.51 -2.08 1.05
C SER A 120 4.67 -2.50 -0.41
N LEU A 121 4.27 -3.74 -0.72
CA LEU A 121 4.00 -4.20 -2.09
C LEU A 121 2.85 -3.37 -2.68
N ARG A 122 3.09 -2.07 -2.86
CA ARG A 122 2.39 -1.28 -3.86
C ARG A 122 2.84 -1.84 -5.20
N PRO A 123 1.94 -1.99 -6.18
CA PRO A 123 2.37 -2.15 -7.56
C PRO A 123 3.45 -1.10 -7.81
N ALA A 124 4.62 -1.52 -8.29
CA ALA A 124 5.69 -0.59 -8.61
C ALA A 124 5.09 0.47 -9.52
N VAL A 125 4.97 1.69 -8.98
CA VAL A 125 4.56 2.84 -9.77
C VAL A 125 5.56 2.86 -10.93
N PRO A 126 5.12 2.80 -12.19
CA PRO A 126 6.05 2.90 -13.30
C PRO A 126 6.87 4.17 -13.06
N ASP A 127 8.19 4.06 -13.20
CA ASP A 127 9.13 5.15 -12.94
C ASP A 127 8.87 6.30 -13.91
N ILE A 128 7.87 7.12 -13.56
CA ILE A 128 7.55 8.38 -14.22
C ILE A 128 8.40 9.45 -13.56
N THR A 129 9.71 9.36 -13.77
CA THR A 129 10.62 10.42 -13.38
C THR A 129 10.41 11.59 -14.33
N PHE A 130 9.59 12.56 -13.91
CA PHE A 130 9.56 13.86 -14.57
C PHE A 130 10.81 14.64 -14.16
N GLY A 131 11.78 14.71 -15.06
CA GLY A 131 13.04 15.41 -14.84
C GLY A 131 14.19 14.81 -15.63
N VAL A 132 15.33 15.48 -15.63
CA VAL A 132 16.56 14.94 -16.24
C VAL A 132 17.08 13.83 -15.33
N THR A 133 17.04 12.58 -15.80
CA THR A 133 17.64 11.44 -15.10
C THR A 133 19.10 11.74 -14.78
N THR A 134 19.51 11.54 -13.53
CA THR A 134 20.92 11.69 -13.15
C THR A 134 21.74 10.69 -13.95
N LYS A 135 22.71 11.20 -14.72
CA LYS A 135 23.65 10.34 -15.45
C LYS A 135 24.38 9.48 -14.42
N LYS A 136 24.49 8.18 -14.67
CA LYS A 136 25.31 7.29 -13.83
C LYS A 136 26.72 7.86 -13.76
N SER A 137 27.29 7.93 -12.55
CA SER A 137 28.67 8.36 -12.36
C SER A 137 29.60 7.41 -13.09
N ASP A 138 30.65 7.95 -13.69
CA ASP A 138 31.64 7.13 -14.37
C ASP A 138 32.38 6.21 -13.40
N PRO A 139 32.77 4.99 -13.84
CA PRO A 139 33.46 4.05 -12.97
C PRO A 139 34.82 4.61 -12.53
N PHE A 140 35.12 4.49 -11.23
CA PHE A 140 36.31 5.08 -10.60
C PHE A 140 37.64 4.68 -11.26
N SER A 141 37.68 3.50 -11.90
CA SER A 141 38.83 3.03 -12.68
C SER A 141 39.23 3.96 -13.82
N VAL A 142 38.29 4.68 -14.42
CA VAL A 142 38.52 5.63 -15.52
C VAL A 142 39.22 6.89 -15.02
N LEU A 143 38.93 7.30 -13.77
CA LEU A 143 39.61 8.42 -13.11
C LEU A 143 41.06 8.06 -12.74
N LEU A 144 41.27 6.89 -12.13
CA LEU A 144 42.61 6.40 -11.77
C LEU A 144 43.52 6.18 -12.99
N SER A 145 42.96 5.75 -14.11
CA SER A 145 43.72 5.49 -15.35
C SER A 145 43.96 6.75 -16.19
N HIS A 146 43.53 7.93 -15.72
CA HIS A 146 43.66 9.22 -16.40
C HIS A 146 43.17 9.18 -17.86
N GLN A 147 42.12 8.38 -18.10
CA GLN A 147 41.64 8.10 -19.45
C GLN A 147 41.00 9.34 -20.10
N TYR A 148 40.34 10.19 -19.32
CA TYR A 148 39.73 11.44 -19.81
C TYR A 148 40.74 12.40 -20.43
N GLY A 149 41.91 12.56 -19.79
CA GLY A 149 42.95 13.43 -20.33
C GLY A 149 43.50 12.91 -21.66
N ARG A 150 43.62 11.59 -21.80
CA ARG A 150 44.05 10.94 -23.05
C ARG A 150 43.01 11.10 -24.15
N SER A 151 41.74 10.81 -23.86
CA SER A 151 40.66 10.95 -24.83
C SER A 151 40.48 12.40 -25.30
N TRP A 152 40.68 13.37 -24.40
CA TRP A 152 40.61 14.79 -24.75
C TRP A 152 41.74 15.20 -25.71
N LEU A 153 42.98 14.77 -25.45
CA LEU A 153 44.10 15.02 -26.36
C LEU A 153 43.86 14.40 -27.74
N ASP A 154 43.34 13.17 -27.79
CA ASP A 154 42.98 12.49 -29.04
C ASP A 154 41.88 13.24 -29.79
N GLU A 155 40.88 13.76 -29.08
CA GLU A 155 39.80 14.56 -29.65
C GLU A 155 40.32 15.89 -30.21
N GLN A 156 41.24 16.57 -29.51
CA GLN A 156 41.90 17.77 -30.04
C GLN A 156 42.72 17.47 -31.29
N MET A 157 43.47 16.36 -31.31
CA MET A 157 44.21 15.93 -32.50
C MET A 157 43.29 15.56 -33.67
N LYS A 158 42.13 14.95 -33.40
CA LYS A 158 41.12 14.68 -34.44
C LYS A 158 40.49 15.97 -34.95
N ASN A 159 40.13 16.89 -34.06
CA ASN A 159 39.52 18.16 -34.43
C ASN A 159 40.48 19.03 -35.25
N SER A 160 41.77 19.08 -34.91
CA SER A 160 42.76 19.81 -35.69
C SER A 160 42.94 19.21 -37.09
N ARG A 161 43.03 17.87 -37.21
CA ARG A 161 43.05 17.16 -38.51
C ARG A 161 41.77 17.39 -39.33
N ASN A 162 40.62 17.39 -38.68
CA ASN A 162 39.33 17.61 -39.32
C ASN A 162 39.13 19.07 -39.75
N GLN A 163 39.71 20.04 -39.04
CA GLN A 163 39.69 21.45 -39.42
C GLN A 163 40.57 21.71 -40.66
N THR A 164 41.77 21.14 -40.72
CA THR A 164 42.63 21.28 -41.91
C THR A 164 42.02 20.60 -43.13
N SER A 165 41.40 19.43 -42.97
CA SER A 165 40.66 18.75 -44.04
C SER A 165 39.41 19.53 -44.48
N ASN A 166 38.61 20.07 -43.54
CA ASN A 166 37.41 20.86 -43.88
C ASN A 166 37.73 22.23 -44.48
N GLN A 167 38.84 22.89 -44.13
CA GLN A 167 39.23 24.15 -44.78
C GLN A 167 39.53 23.96 -46.27
N GLN A 168 40.09 22.80 -46.65
CA GLN A 168 40.27 22.45 -48.06
C GLN A 168 38.93 22.24 -48.78
N GLN A 169 37.89 21.77 -48.07
CA GLN A 169 36.58 21.47 -48.65
C GLN A 169 35.57 22.65 -48.61
N LYS A 170 35.69 23.59 -47.67
CA LYS A 170 34.75 24.73 -47.48
C LYS A 170 35.04 25.96 -48.34
N ARG A 171 35.64 25.80 -49.51
CA ARG A 171 35.69 26.87 -50.52
C ARG A 171 34.42 26.86 -51.40
N PHE A 172 33.21 26.88 -50.83
CA PHE A 172 31.98 26.98 -51.63
C PHE A 172 30.85 27.80 -50.99
N LYS A 173 30.46 28.84 -51.76
CA LYS A 173 29.25 29.67 -51.87
C LYS A 173 28.55 30.20 -50.60
N ALA A 174 28.77 31.49 -50.34
CA ALA A 174 27.92 32.32 -49.51
C ALA A 174 26.58 32.61 -50.22
N GLY A 175 25.46 32.30 -49.56
CA GLY A 175 24.13 32.72 -50.01
C GLY A 175 23.02 31.71 -49.77
N CYS A 176 22.72 31.39 -48.51
CA CYS A 176 21.37 30.95 -48.14
C CYS A 176 21.18 31.06 -46.63
N ILE A 177 20.23 31.90 -46.19
CA ILE A 177 19.75 31.95 -44.81
C ILE A 177 18.50 31.04 -44.75
N PRO A 178 18.44 30.00 -43.91
CA PRO A 178 17.23 29.20 -43.78
C PRO A 178 16.25 29.88 -42.82
N ASP A 179 15.01 30.05 -43.29
CA ASP A 179 13.92 30.65 -42.56
C ASP A 179 13.33 29.69 -41.50
N ARG A 180 13.02 30.21 -40.32
CA ARG A 180 12.75 29.44 -39.08
C ARG A 180 11.24 29.22 -38.93
N ARG A 181 10.71 28.06 -39.34
CA ARG A 181 9.31 27.69 -39.08
C ARG A 181 9.15 26.83 -37.83
N SER A 182 8.40 27.35 -36.87
CA SER A 182 7.95 26.72 -35.63
C SER A 182 7.15 25.45 -35.91
N ARG A 183 7.37 24.40 -35.10
CA ARG A 183 6.61 23.14 -35.13
C ARG A 183 5.44 23.25 -34.14
N GLU A 184 4.20 23.10 -34.62
CA GLU A 184 3.03 22.92 -33.75
C GLU A 184 2.97 21.46 -33.25
N LEU A 185 2.71 21.28 -31.95
CA LEU A 185 2.60 20.00 -31.27
C LEU A 185 1.19 19.43 -31.45
N THR A 186 1.07 18.20 -31.95
CA THR A 186 -0.21 17.51 -32.12
C THR A 186 -0.66 16.90 -30.78
N ALA A 187 -1.69 17.47 -30.15
CA ALA A 187 -2.36 16.88 -29.00
C ALA A 187 -3.42 15.87 -29.47
N SER A 188 -3.37 14.63 -29.01
CA SER A 188 -4.39 13.60 -29.29
C SER A 188 -5.54 13.71 -28.28
N PRO A 189 -6.82 13.85 -28.70
CA PRO A 189 -7.95 13.79 -27.79
C PRO A 189 -8.49 12.36 -27.74
N LEU A 190 -8.16 11.60 -26.69
CA LEU A 190 -8.90 10.38 -26.37
C LEU A 190 -10.28 10.76 -25.82
N ARG A 191 -11.30 10.81 -26.70
CA ARG A 191 -12.71 10.99 -26.32
C ARG A 191 -13.29 9.63 -25.92
N TYR A 192 -13.33 9.34 -24.62
CA TYR A 192 -14.13 8.24 -24.08
C TYR A 192 -15.59 8.70 -23.98
N THR A 193 -16.51 8.09 -24.73
CA THR A 193 -17.96 8.26 -24.56
C THR A 193 -18.53 7.03 -23.88
N LEU A 194 -19.26 7.23 -22.78
CA LEU A 194 -19.91 6.13 -22.06
C LEU A 194 -21.04 5.52 -22.90
N PRO A 195 -21.27 4.20 -22.84
CA PRO A 195 -22.40 3.57 -23.50
C PRO A 195 -23.75 4.07 -22.93
N PRO A 196 -24.82 4.11 -23.74
CA PRO A 196 -26.14 4.47 -23.27
C PRO A 196 -26.65 3.45 -22.24
N LEU A 197 -27.10 3.96 -21.08
CA LEU A 197 -27.63 3.14 -20.00
C LEU A 197 -29.03 2.62 -20.37
N THR A 198 -29.21 1.30 -20.30
CA THR A 198 -30.52 0.67 -20.48
C THR A 198 -31.25 0.63 -19.14
N GLN A 199 -32.48 1.13 -19.08
CA GLN A 199 -33.28 1.11 -17.86
C GLN A 199 -33.79 -0.31 -17.59
N VAL A 200 -33.27 -0.96 -16.55
CA VAL A 200 -33.66 -2.31 -16.12
C VAL A 200 -34.70 -2.23 -15.00
N ALA A 201 -35.70 -3.10 -15.03
CA ALA A 201 -36.71 -3.19 -13.98
C ALA A 201 -36.08 -3.56 -12.63
N PRO A 202 -36.63 -3.10 -11.49
CA PRO A 202 -36.09 -3.41 -10.18
C PRO A 202 -36.09 -4.93 -9.94
N ALA A 203 -34.91 -5.48 -9.67
CA ALA A 203 -34.70 -6.91 -9.49
C ALA A 203 -35.31 -7.48 -8.19
N LEU A 204 -35.66 -6.61 -7.23
CA LEU A 204 -36.20 -6.98 -5.93
C LEU A 204 -37.51 -6.24 -5.66
N ASN A 205 -38.52 -6.97 -5.20
CA ASN A 205 -39.77 -6.38 -4.72
C ASN A 205 -39.63 -6.08 -3.23
N THR A 206 -39.33 -4.83 -2.89
CA THR A 206 -39.14 -4.37 -1.50
C THR A 206 -40.45 -4.10 -0.76
N PHE A 207 -41.59 -4.18 -1.45
CA PHE A 207 -42.90 -3.98 -0.83
C PHE A 207 -43.37 -5.25 -0.11
N ARG A 208 -43.92 -5.06 1.10
CA ARG A 208 -44.47 -6.14 1.91
C ARG A 208 -45.71 -6.79 1.28
N ASP A 209 -46.54 -5.98 0.59
CA ASP A 209 -47.76 -6.40 -0.10
C ASP A 209 -47.78 -5.91 -1.58
N PRO A 210 -48.35 -6.70 -2.52
CA PRO A 210 -48.41 -6.33 -3.93
C PRO A 210 -49.29 -5.09 -4.19
N GLU A 211 -50.32 -4.86 -3.37
CA GLU A 211 -51.18 -3.67 -3.49
C GLU A 211 -50.48 -2.38 -3.06
N ALA A 212 -49.61 -2.46 -2.05
CA ALA A 212 -48.82 -1.31 -1.59
C ALA A 212 -47.88 -0.83 -2.70
N ARG A 213 -47.32 -1.77 -3.49
CA ARG A 213 -46.54 -1.46 -4.69
C ARG A 213 -47.37 -0.70 -5.73
N GLN A 214 -48.59 -1.15 -6.03
CA GLN A 214 -49.43 -0.49 -7.03
C GLN A 214 -49.82 0.93 -6.59
N ARG A 215 -50.12 1.14 -5.31
CA ARG A 215 -50.39 2.48 -4.76
C ARG A 215 -49.19 3.42 -4.90
N ALA A 216 -47.98 2.94 -4.59
CA ALA A 216 -46.76 3.73 -4.72
C ALA A 216 -46.41 4.06 -6.19
N LEU A 217 -46.66 3.13 -7.12
CA LEU A 217 -46.47 3.40 -8.55
C LEU A 217 -47.46 4.43 -9.08
N ARG A 218 -48.74 4.35 -8.68
CA ARG A 218 -49.75 5.35 -9.04
C ARG A 218 -49.43 6.73 -8.49
N SER A 219 -48.93 6.82 -7.25
CA SER A 219 -48.52 8.12 -6.67
C SER A 219 -47.32 8.73 -7.40
N LEU A 220 -46.34 7.92 -7.82
CA LEU A 220 -45.21 8.40 -8.62
C LEU A 220 -45.63 8.90 -10.00
N GLN A 221 -46.58 8.21 -10.64
CA GLN A 221 -47.14 8.65 -11.92
C GLN A 221 -47.91 9.96 -11.77
N ALA A 222 -48.74 10.11 -10.74
CA ALA A 222 -49.46 11.36 -10.46
C ALA A 222 -48.50 12.53 -10.19
N PHE A 223 -47.41 12.31 -9.43
CA PHE A 223 -46.39 13.33 -9.21
C PHE A 223 -45.70 13.77 -10.50
N ARG A 224 -45.40 12.82 -11.40
CA ARG A 224 -44.77 13.13 -12.69
C ARG A 224 -45.69 13.95 -13.60
N VAL A 225 -46.98 13.64 -13.63
CA VAL A 225 -47.97 14.39 -14.44
C VAL A 225 -48.09 15.83 -13.94
N HIS A 226 -48.12 16.05 -12.63
CA HIS A 226 -48.14 17.42 -12.09
C HIS A 226 -46.84 18.21 -12.29
N SER A 227 -45.72 17.54 -12.58
CA SER A 227 -44.44 18.21 -12.84
C SER A 227 -44.27 18.62 -14.31
N GLU A 228 -45.15 18.18 -15.21
CA GLU A 228 -45.13 18.54 -16.64
C GLU A 228 -46.27 19.51 -17.02
N GLU A 229 -47.12 19.89 -16.07
CA GLU A 229 -48.20 20.89 -16.24
C GLU A 229 -47.85 22.29 -15.66
N GLU A 230 -46.65 22.46 -15.07
CA GLU A 230 -46.03 23.77 -14.76
C GLU A 230 -44.93 24.11 -15.78
#